data_AF-A0A810MP28-F1
#
_entry.id   AF-A0A810MP28-F1
#
_cell.length_a   1.000
_cell.length_b   1.000
_cell.length_c   1.000
_cell.angle_alpha   90.00
_cell.angle_beta   90.00
_cell.angle_gamma   90.00
#
_symmetry.space_group_name_H-M   'P 1'
#
loop_
_entity.id
_entity.type
_entity.pdbx_description
1 polymer ?
#
loop_
_entity_poly.entity_id
_entity_poly.type
_entity_poly.pdbx_seq_one_letter_code
_entity_poly.pdbx_strand_id
1 'polypeptide(L)'
;MTAPSRHERPASTHAKAQRRTGPVCGADDGPLIRVTEDLHLVTCPDCEGLAEIDALPDDATAGDPRVIELLREAKRGNFRKIDGVVVDATTAAAILTVYHALKPATRAKLAAMPLHRMADVAWRLLRPKL
;
A
#
# COMPACT_ATOMS: atom_id res chain seq x y z
N MET A 1 6.11 48.66 2.92
CA MET A 1 5.28 47.44 3.05
C MET A 1 5.92 46.38 2.17
N THR A 2 6.61 45.41 2.75
CA THR A 2 7.30 44.35 2.01
C THR A 2 6.81 43.03 2.58
N ALA A 3 5.89 42.37 1.86
CA ALA A 3 5.37 41.06 2.23
C ALA A 3 6.47 39.99 2.08
N PRO A 4 6.49 38.95 2.92
CA PRO A 4 7.47 37.89 2.80
C PRO A 4 7.23 37.12 1.50
N SER A 5 8.30 36.97 0.72
CA SER A 5 8.40 36.05 -0.42
C SER A 5 7.92 34.67 0.03
N ARG A 6 6.71 34.28 -0.41
CA ARG A 6 6.30 32.88 -0.36
C ARG A 6 7.30 32.13 -1.21
N HIS A 7 8.09 31.25 -0.60
CA HIS A 7 8.87 30.28 -1.34
C HIS A 7 7.92 29.50 -2.25
N GLU A 8 7.83 29.90 -3.52
CA GLU A 8 7.16 29.15 -4.57
C GLU A 8 7.93 27.84 -4.71
N ARG A 9 7.48 26.80 -3.99
CA ARG A 9 7.90 25.44 -4.32
C ARG A 9 7.50 25.23 -5.79
N PRO A 10 8.43 24.83 -6.67
CA PRO A 10 8.10 24.56 -8.06
C PRO A 10 6.98 23.51 -8.09
N ALA A 11 6.03 23.67 -9.03
CA ALA A 11 4.99 22.68 -9.25
C ALA A 11 5.65 21.34 -9.63
N SER A 12 5.70 20.41 -8.67
CA SER A 12 6.21 19.07 -8.91
C SER A 12 5.21 18.30 -9.77
N THR A 13 5.73 17.50 -10.69
CA THR A 13 4.94 16.54 -11.45
C THR A 13 4.97 15.22 -10.70
N HIS A 14 3.80 14.73 -10.33
CA HIS A 14 3.61 13.51 -9.57
C HIS A 14 3.26 12.33 -10.49
N ALA A 15 3.68 11.13 -10.11
CA ALA A 15 3.24 9.91 -10.78
C ALA A 15 1.75 9.67 -10.52
N LYS A 16 0.99 9.33 -11.55
CA LYS A 16 -0.42 8.92 -11.45
C LYS A 16 -0.51 7.55 -10.81
N ALA A 17 -1.38 7.41 -9.81
CA ALA A 17 -1.68 6.09 -9.26
C ALA A 17 -2.52 5.26 -10.23
N GLN A 18 -2.18 3.98 -10.39
CA GLN A 18 -2.94 3.06 -11.24
C GLN A 18 -4.30 2.70 -10.66
N ARG A 19 -4.42 2.66 -9.32
CA ARG A 19 -5.59 2.11 -8.62
C ARG A 19 -6.44 3.13 -7.87
N ARG A 20 -6.08 4.42 -7.90
CA ARG A 20 -6.86 5.49 -7.29
C ARG A 20 -6.74 6.78 -8.08
N THR A 21 -7.64 7.72 -7.81
CA THR A 21 -7.51 9.08 -8.35
C THR A 21 -6.37 9.80 -7.63
N GLY A 22 -5.62 10.62 -8.37
CA GLY A 22 -4.54 11.44 -7.83
C GLY A 22 -3.15 10.78 -7.86
N PRO A 23 -2.18 11.38 -7.16
CA PRO A 23 -0.78 10.98 -7.21
C PRO A 23 -0.44 9.79 -6.32
N VAL A 24 0.59 9.01 -6.70
CA VAL A 24 1.07 7.83 -5.94
C VAL A 24 1.60 8.19 -4.54
N CYS A 25 2.21 9.35 -4.34
CA CYS A 25 2.73 9.76 -3.03
C CYS A 25 1.66 10.26 -2.05
N GLY A 26 0.40 10.41 -2.50
CA GLY A 26 -0.69 10.90 -1.66
C GLY A 26 -0.69 12.42 -1.43
N ALA A 27 0.01 13.18 -2.27
CA ALA A 27 -0.19 14.63 -2.36
C ALA A 27 -1.67 14.94 -2.68
N ASP A 28 -2.14 16.09 -2.23
CA ASP A 28 -3.50 16.56 -2.48
C ASP A 28 -3.72 16.81 -3.98
N ASP A 29 -4.96 16.75 -4.46
CA ASP A 29 -5.31 17.05 -5.86
C ASP A 29 -5.46 18.56 -6.09
N GLY A 30 -4.58 19.36 -5.46
CA GLY A 30 -4.64 20.82 -5.48
C GLY A 30 -4.37 21.41 -6.87
N PRO A 31 -4.75 22.67 -7.11
CA PRO A 31 -4.65 23.30 -8.44
C PRO A 31 -3.22 23.48 -8.97
N LEU A 32 -2.21 23.29 -8.12
CA LEU A 32 -0.79 23.37 -8.47
C LEU A 32 -0.14 22.00 -8.70
N ILE A 33 -0.92 20.92 -8.61
CA ILE A 33 -0.44 19.54 -8.69
C ILE A 33 -0.62 19.05 -10.12
N ARG A 34 0.49 18.65 -10.75
CA ARG A 34 0.49 18.03 -12.06
C ARG A 34 0.65 16.53 -11.88
N VAL A 35 -0.17 15.74 -12.55
CA VAL A 35 -0.13 14.28 -12.49
C VAL A 35 0.16 13.72 -13.88
N THR A 36 1.08 12.77 -13.98
CA THR A 36 1.51 12.16 -15.25
C THR A 36 1.57 10.63 -15.14
N GLU A 37 1.29 9.94 -16.24
CA GLU A 37 1.53 8.50 -16.38
C GLU A 37 2.96 8.21 -16.89
N ASP A 38 3.63 9.19 -17.49
CA ASP A 38 5.01 9.05 -17.97
C ASP A 38 6.00 9.27 -16.82
N LEU A 39 6.66 8.18 -16.39
CA LEU A 39 7.64 8.17 -15.30
C LEU A 39 8.82 9.12 -15.55
N HIS A 40 9.21 9.38 -16.81
CA HIS A 40 10.31 10.29 -17.13
C HIS A 40 9.97 11.76 -16.85
N LEU A 41 8.68 12.09 -16.76
CA LEU A 41 8.19 13.42 -16.45
C LEU A 41 7.95 13.64 -14.95
N VAL A 42 8.12 12.60 -14.11
CA VAL A 42 7.94 12.68 -12.66
C VAL A 42 9.12 13.42 -12.04
N THR A 43 8.81 14.49 -11.31
CA THR A 43 9.81 15.33 -10.62
C THR A 43 9.56 15.41 -9.11
N CYS A 44 8.48 14.79 -8.62
CA CYS A 44 8.21 14.68 -7.19
C CYS A 44 9.12 13.63 -6.54
N PRO A 45 9.99 14.00 -5.58
CA PRO A 45 10.89 13.05 -4.92
C PRO A 45 10.14 12.00 -4.11
N ASP A 46 8.94 12.32 -3.61
CA ASP A 46 8.10 11.35 -2.88
C ASP A 46 7.45 10.33 -3.81
N CYS A 47 7.39 10.60 -5.12
CA CYS A 47 6.93 9.63 -6.11
C CYS A 47 8.04 8.70 -6.60
N GLU A 48 9.31 9.05 -6.38
CA GLU A 48 10.45 8.23 -6.76
C GLU A 48 10.40 6.88 -6.01
N GLY A 49 10.60 5.78 -6.74
CA GLY A 49 10.44 4.41 -6.21
C GLY A 49 8.98 3.98 -5.98
N LEU A 50 8.10 4.86 -5.49
CA LEU A 50 6.68 4.52 -5.32
C LEU A 50 5.98 4.28 -6.65
N ALA A 51 6.32 5.05 -7.68
CA ALA A 51 5.75 4.88 -9.01
C ALA A 51 6.14 3.54 -9.65
N GLU A 52 7.37 3.09 -9.43
CA GLU A 52 7.84 1.78 -9.88
C GLU A 52 7.09 0.66 -9.14
N ILE A 53 6.97 0.77 -7.82
CA ILE A 53 6.20 -0.19 -7.01
C ILE A 53 4.73 -0.22 -7.43
N ASP A 54 4.12 0.93 -7.69
CA ASP A 54 2.71 1.03 -8.14
C ASP A 54 2.53 0.36 -9.50
N ALA A 55 3.51 0.46 -10.40
CA ALA A 55 3.50 -0.16 -11.72
C ALA A 55 3.69 -1.69 -11.72
N LEU A 56 4.26 -2.27 -10.65
CA LEU A 56 4.40 -3.73 -10.55
C LEU A 56 3.03 -4.42 -10.54
N PRO A 57 2.88 -5.58 -11.22
CA PRO A 57 1.65 -6.35 -11.15
C PRO A 57 1.42 -6.89 -9.73
N ASP A 58 0.16 -7.04 -9.35
CA ASP A 58 -0.19 -7.74 -8.11
C ASP A 58 -0.01 -9.25 -8.32
N ASP A 59 0.56 -9.93 -7.32
CA ASP A 59 0.60 -11.40 -7.26
C ASP A 59 -0.81 -11.99 -7.03
N ALA A 60 -1.65 -11.25 -6.29
CA ALA A 60 -3.03 -11.59 -5.96
C ALA A 60 -3.86 -10.36 -5.56
N THR A 61 -5.17 -10.47 -5.66
CA THR A 61 -6.14 -9.48 -5.18
C THR A 61 -7.01 -10.05 -4.07
N ALA A 62 -7.80 -9.21 -3.40
CA ALA A 62 -8.70 -9.63 -2.34
C ALA A 62 -9.59 -10.82 -2.78
N GLY A 63 -9.65 -11.87 -1.95
CA GLY A 63 -10.43 -13.08 -2.24
C GLY A 63 -9.73 -14.12 -3.13
N ASP A 64 -8.53 -13.87 -3.65
CA ASP A 64 -7.75 -14.89 -4.36
C ASP A 64 -7.37 -16.03 -3.37
N PRO A 65 -7.64 -17.30 -3.71
CA PRO A 65 -7.34 -18.44 -2.84
C PRO A 65 -5.85 -18.57 -2.47
N ARG A 66 -4.95 -17.92 -3.23
CA ARG A 66 -3.50 -17.94 -3.01
C ARG A 66 -3.02 -16.93 -1.96
N VAL A 67 -3.85 -15.98 -1.50
CA VAL A 67 -3.42 -14.91 -0.57
C VAL A 67 -2.69 -15.46 0.66
N ILE A 68 -3.19 -16.53 1.27
CA ILE A 68 -2.55 -17.12 2.47
C ILE A 68 -1.17 -17.70 2.15
N GLU A 69 -0.97 -18.28 0.97
CA GLU A 69 0.34 -18.80 0.57
C GLU A 69 1.32 -17.66 0.27
N LEU A 70 0.87 -16.64 -0.45
CA LEU A 70 1.67 -15.45 -0.73
C LEU A 70 2.09 -14.72 0.56
N LEU A 71 1.23 -14.70 1.58
CA LEU A 71 1.60 -14.21 2.91
C LEU A 71 2.70 -15.04 3.57
N ARG A 72 2.72 -16.37 3.38
CA ARG A 72 3.81 -17.22 3.90
C ARG A 72 5.13 -16.93 3.21
N GLU A 73 5.09 -16.68 1.91
CA GLU A 73 6.26 -16.29 1.14
C GLU A 73 6.77 -14.91 1.54
N ALA A 74 5.87 -13.93 1.72
CA ALA A 74 6.21 -12.59 2.22
C ALA A 74 6.85 -12.65 3.61
N LYS A 75 6.31 -13.48 4.51
CA LYS A 75 6.91 -13.74 5.83
C LYS A 75 8.34 -14.28 5.74
N ARG A 76 8.69 -15.01 4.67
CA ARG A 76 10.04 -15.52 4.42
C ARG A 76 10.97 -14.49 3.76
N GLY A 77 10.48 -13.27 3.52
CA GLY A 77 11.25 -12.18 2.90
C GLY A 77 11.09 -12.08 1.39
N ASN A 78 10.21 -12.86 0.76
CA ASN A 78 9.94 -12.69 -0.67
C ASN A 78 9.15 -11.41 -0.91
N PHE A 79 9.52 -10.66 -1.94
CA PHE A 79 8.74 -9.51 -2.38
C PHE A 79 7.39 -9.99 -2.91
N ARG A 80 6.31 -9.54 -2.28
CA ARG A 80 4.93 -9.84 -2.70
C ARG A 80 4.08 -8.58 -2.68
N LYS A 81 3.36 -8.34 -3.77
CA LYS A 81 2.38 -7.28 -3.89
C LYS A 81 0.98 -7.90 -3.94
N ILE A 82 0.20 -7.66 -2.89
CA ILE A 82 -1.15 -8.21 -2.76
C ILE A 82 -2.10 -7.03 -2.59
N ASP A 83 -3.17 -7.00 -3.39
CA ASP A 83 -4.22 -5.97 -3.29
C ASP A 83 -3.66 -4.53 -3.42
N GLY A 84 -2.73 -4.35 -4.36
CA GLY A 84 -2.03 -3.08 -4.62
C GLY A 84 -0.93 -2.71 -3.62
N VAL A 85 -0.66 -3.52 -2.60
CA VAL A 85 0.25 -3.18 -1.50
C VAL A 85 1.40 -4.19 -1.40
N VAL A 86 2.62 -3.69 -1.26
CA VAL A 86 3.79 -4.52 -0.93
C VAL A 86 3.69 -4.95 0.53
N VAL A 87 3.76 -6.25 0.77
CA VAL A 87 3.58 -6.82 2.11
C VAL A 87 4.93 -7.14 2.73
N ASP A 88 5.27 -6.45 3.82
CA ASP A 88 6.47 -6.75 4.58
C ASP A 88 6.29 -8.02 5.45
N ALA A 89 7.42 -8.62 5.85
CA ALA A 89 7.43 -9.86 6.62
C ALA A 89 6.73 -9.76 7.99
N THR A 90 6.76 -8.59 8.63
CA THR A 90 6.13 -8.35 9.93
C THR A 90 4.61 -8.32 9.79
N THR A 91 4.11 -7.55 8.83
CA THR A 91 2.67 -7.51 8.52
C THR A 91 2.16 -8.90 8.14
N ALA A 92 2.89 -9.61 7.28
CA ALA A 92 2.54 -10.98 6.91
C ALA A 92 2.50 -11.93 8.13
N ALA A 93 3.50 -11.84 9.01
CA ALA A 93 3.56 -12.65 10.23
C ALA A 93 2.41 -12.34 11.21
N ALA A 94 2.02 -11.07 11.36
CA ALA A 94 0.91 -10.65 12.19
C ALA A 94 -0.42 -11.26 11.70
N ILE A 95 -0.68 -11.14 10.39
CA ILE A 95 -1.88 -11.71 9.76
C ILE A 95 -1.91 -13.23 9.91
N LEU A 96 -0.79 -13.91 9.62
CA LEU A 96 -0.70 -15.36 9.72
C LEU A 96 -0.90 -15.86 11.15
N THR A 97 -0.39 -15.14 12.15
CA THR A 97 -0.60 -15.48 13.57
C THR A 97 -2.09 -15.52 13.91
N VAL A 98 -2.82 -14.47 13.53
CA VAL A 98 -4.28 -14.44 13.74
C VAL A 98 -4.97 -15.52 12.93
N TYR A 99 -4.65 -15.69 11.65
CA TYR A 99 -5.22 -16.72 10.80
C TYR A 99 -5.09 -18.12 11.42
N HIS A 100 -3.92 -18.46 11.96
CA HIS A 100 -3.69 -19.75 12.59
C HIS A 100 -4.44 -19.94 13.91
N ALA A 101 -4.74 -18.88 14.66
CA ALA A 101 -5.53 -18.95 15.88
C ALA A 101 -7.05 -19.15 15.64
N LEU A 102 -7.54 -18.88 14.42
CA LEU A 102 -8.97 -18.92 14.10
C LEU A 102 -9.49 -20.33 13.76
N LYS A 103 -10.79 -20.54 13.98
CA LYS A 103 -11.54 -21.73 13.50
C LYS A 103 -11.72 -21.69 11.97
N PRO A 104 -11.92 -22.84 11.28
CA PRO A 104 -11.98 -22.91 9.82
C PRO A 104 -12.96 -21.93 9.15
N ALA A 105 -14.19 -21.81 9.67
CA ALA A 105 -15.18 -20.88 9.12
C ALA A 105 -14.73 -19.41 9.21
N THR A 106 -14.02 -19.03 10.29
CA THR A 106 -13.52 -17.66 10.47
C THR A 106 -12.22 -17.43 9.69
N ARG A 107 -11.40 -18.46 9.49
CA ARG A 107 -10.24 -18.41 8.59
C ARG A 107 -10.66 -18.07 7.17
N ALA A 108 -11.70 -18.74 6.66
CA ALA A 108 -12.24 -18.46 5.33
C ALA A 108 -12.72 -17.00 5.22
N LYS A 109 -13.42 -16.49 6.25
CA LYS A 109 -13.84 -15.08 6.30
C LYS A 109 -12.65 -14.11 6.29
N LEU A 110 -11.60 -14.38 7.07
CA LEU A 110 -10.41 -13.54 7.11
C LEU A 110 -9.66 -13.56 5.76
N ALA A 111 -9.50 -14.73 5.15
CA ALA A 111 -8.82 -14.87 3.85
C ALA A 111 -9.56 -14.21 2.68
N ALA A 112 -10.87 -13.99 2.81
CA ALA A 112 -11.68 -13.30 1.82
C ALA A 112 -11.66 -11.76 1.98
N MET A 113 -11.04 -11.21 3.02
CA MET A 113 -10.98 -9.77 3.24
C MET A 113 -9.91 -9.12 2.34
N PRO A 114 -10.07 -7.83 2.00
CA PRO A 114 -8.98 -7.01 1.49
C PRO A 114 -7.78 -7.02 2.44
N LEU A 115 -6.56 -6.96 1.89
CA LEU A 115 -5.34 -7.14 2.68
C LEU A 115 -5.24 -6.12 3.82
N HIS A 116 -5.57 -4.85 3.56
CA HIS A 116 -5.56 -3.79 4.57
C HIS A 116 -6.48 -4.12 5.76
N ARG A 117 -7.62 -4.78 5.52
CA ARG A 117 -8.53 -5.21 6.60
C ARG A 117 -7.98 -6.40 7.38
N MET A 118 -7.30 -7.33 6.71
CA MET A 118 -6.60 -8.41 7.40
C MET A 118 -5.55 -7.85 8.36
N ALA A 119 -4.77 -6.87 7.90
CA ALA A 119 -3.77 -6.18 8.70
C ALA A 119 -4.42 -5.41 9.88
N ASP A 120 -5.48 -4.63 9.63
CA ASP A 120 -6.23 -3.92 10.69
C ASP A 120 -6.69 -4.87 11.80
N VAL A 121 -7.30 -6.01 11.42
CA VAL A 121 -7.76 -7.03 12.36
C VAL A 121 -6.59 -7.62 13.12
N ALA A 122 -5.51 -7.99 12.44
CA ALA A 122 -4.32 -8.55 13.05
C ALA A 122 -3.74 -7.61 14.11
N TRP A 123 -3.52 -6.35 13.76
CA TRP A 123 -2.96 -5.35 14.67
C TRP A 123 -3.91 -4.95 15.79
N ARG A 124 -5.22 -5.02 15.61
CA ARG A 124 -6.18 -4.81 16.71
C ARG A 124 -6.15 -5.95 17.73
N LEU A 125 -5.96 -7.19 17.27
CA LEU A 125 -5.94 -8.36 18.14
C LEU A 125 -4.59 -8.58 18.84
N LEU A 126 -3.49 -8.23 18.16
CA LEU A 126 -2.13 -8.38 18.70
C LEU A 126 -1.69 -7.19 19.57
N ARG A 127 -2.38 -6.05 19.48
CA ARG A 127 -2.05 -4.89 20.31
C ARG A 127 -2.23 -5.21 21.80
N PRO A 128 -1.23 -4.92 22.65
CA PRO A 128 -1.38 -5.00 24.09
C PRO A 128 -2.53 -4.09 24.53
N LYS A 129 -3.39 -4.60 25.42
CA LYS A 129 -4.34 -3.75 26.14
C LYS A 129 -3.56 -3.08 27.26
N LEU A 130 -3.18 -1.83 27.04
CA LEU A 130 -2.67 -0.95 28.08
C LEU A 130 -3.81 -0.56 29.03
#